data_AF-A0A537QBK5-F1
#
_entry.id   AF-A0A537QBK5-F1
#
_cell.length_a   1.000
_cell.length_b   1.000
_cell.length_c   1.000
_cell.angle_alpha   90.00
_cell.angle_beta   90.00
_cell.angle_gamma   90.00
#
_symmetry.space_group_name_H-M   'P 1'
#
loop_
_entity.id
_entity.type
_entity.pdbx_description
1 polymer ?
#
loop_
_entity_poly.entity_id
_entity_poly.type
_entity_poly.pdbx_seq_one_letter_code
_entity_poly.pdbx_strand_id
1 'polypeptide(L)'
;MKSPKPIRKCDPMRALVLAGLVSLAGCIIDNDRVRVESFAADTPVTFTFGVATNTVMTANDDGEAERIRRDWLAEELNVHAMCGAGYVIQTRRFAQPWDGLFGNGGDVVYTGRCL
;
A
#
# COMPACT_ATOMS: atom_id res chain seq x y z
N MET A 1 61.05 20.15 7.03
CA MET A 1 59.88 21.07 7.02
C MET A 1 58.62 20.26 6.70
N LYS A 2 57.62 20.40 7.59
CA LYS A 2 56.19 19.97 7.61
C LYS A 2 55.61 19.07 6.49
N SER A 3 55.04 17.93 6.93
CA SER A 3 54.14 17.04 6.18
C SER A 3 52.81 17.71 5.77
N PRO A 4 52.17 17.31 4.65
CA PRO A 4 50.86 17.81 4.27
C PRO A 4 49.74 17.16 5.09
N LYS A 5 48.90 17.98 5.75
CA LYS A 5 47.63 17.56 6.36
C LYS A 5 46.52 17.54 5.30
N PRO A 6 45.65 16.52 5.27
CA PRO A 6 44.48 16.51 4.40
C PRO A 6 43.34 17.27 5.10
N ILE A 7 42.79 18.31 4.47
CA ILE A 7 41.60 18.98 4.99
C ILE A 7 40.54 19.01 3.89
N ARG A 8 39.77 17.91 3.88
CA ARG A 8 38.31 17.88 3.86
C ARG A 8 37.65 18.75 2.78
N LYS A 9 37.37 18.14 1.62
CA LYS A 9 36.30 18.60 0.73
C LYS A 9 35.00 18.60 1.53
N CYS A 10 34.53 19.79 1.88
CA CYS A 10 33.13 19.99 2.20
C CYS A 10 32.36 19.66 0.91
N ASP A 11 31.69 18.51 0.88
CA ASP A 11 30.70 18.16 -0.14
C ASP A 11 29.27 18.43 0.40
N PRO A 12 28.90 19.66 0.82
CA PRO A 12 27.54 19.94 1.28
C PRO A 12 26.56 19.82 0.12
N MET A 13 27.00 20.05 -1.12
CA MET A 13 26.17 19.86 -2.31
C MET A 13 25.77 18.40 -2.53
N ARG A 14 26.65 17.41 -2.25
CA ARG A 14 26.27 16.00 -2.39
C ARG A 14 25.28 15.57 -1.31
N ALA A 15 25.44 16.07 -0.09
CA ALA A 15 24.48 15.82 0.99
C ALA A 15 23.12 16.48 0.72
N LEU A 16 23.11 17.70 0.17
CA LEU A 16 21.88 18.39 -0.26
C LEU A 16 21.20 17.71 -1.45
N VAL A 17 21.98 17.18 -2.41
CA VAL A 17 21.44 16.40 -3.54
C VAL A 17 20.88 15.06 -3.06
N LEU A 18 21.56 14.37 -2.14
CA LEU A 18 21.06 13.13 -1.53
C LEU A 18 19.81 13.39 -0.68
N ALA A 19 19.80 14.42 0.15
CA ALA A 19 18.62 14.82 0.91
C ALA A 19 17.48 15.25 -0.02
N GLY A 20 17.79 15.98 -1.09
CA GLY A 20 16.82 16.34 -2.13
C GLY A 20 16.25 15.13 -2.86
N LEU A 21 17.08 14.13 -3.18
CA LEU A 21 16.64 12.88 -3.80
C LEU A 21 15.82 12.01 -2.85
N VAL A 22 16.16 11.96 -1.56
CA VAL A 22 15.36 11.25 -0.54
C VAL A 22 14.02 11.96 -0.31
N SER A 23 14.01 13.30 -0.28
CA SER A 23 12.78 14.09 -0.21
C SER A 23 11.93 13.95 -1.48
N LEU A 24 12.54 13.91 -2.68
CA LEU A 24 11.80 13.64 -3.93
C LEU A 24 11.30 12.20 -4.01
N ALA A 25 12.06 11.21 -3.53
CA ALA A 25 11.58 9.84 -3.39
C ALA A 25 10.37 9.80 -2.44
N GLY A 26 10.42 10.52 -1.32
CA GLY A 26 9.27 10.69 -0.41
C GLY A 26 8.08 11.43 -1.04
N CYS A 27 8.30 12.32 -2.00
CA CYS A 27 7.24 13.06 -2.70
C CYS A 27 6.62 12.31 -3.89
N ILE A 28 7.30 11.31 -4.46
CA ILE A 28 6.74 10.43 -5.52
C ILE A 28 5.92 9.30 -4.89
N ILE A 29 6.14 8.98 -3.61
CA ILE A 29 5.47 7.86 -2.94
C ILE A 29 4.00 8.15 -2.60
N ASP A 30 3.54 9.42 -2.59
CA ASP A 30 2.28 9.74 -1.87
C ASP A 30 1.47 10.90 -2.46
N ASN A 31 1.32 10.98 -3.79
CA ASN A 31 0.46 12.04 -4.38
C ASN A 31 -0.39 11.64 -5.58
N ASP A 32 -0.60 10.35 -5.77
CA ASP A 32 -1.70 9.87 -6.59
C ASP A 32 -2.52 8.94 -5.71
N ARG A 33 -3.67 9.41 -5.19
CA ARG A 33 -4.62 8.59 -4.41
C ARG A 33 -5.31 7.57 -5.33
N VAL A 34 -4.51 6.75 -6.02
CA VAL A 34 -4.98 5.68 -6.89
C VAL A 34 -5.58 4.54 -6.07
N ARG A 35 -5.14 4.42 -4.80
CA ARG A 35 -5.53 3.36 -3.87
C ARG A 35 -5.51 3.89 -2.42
N VAL A 36 -6.52 3.55 -1.65
CA VAL A 36 -6.57 3.74 -0.18
C VAL A 36 -6.88 2.39 0.44
N GLU A 37 -6.13 2.00 1.45
CA GLU A 37 -6.26 0.70 2.11
C GLU A 37 -6.53 0.83 3.59
N SER A 38 -7.15 -0.23 4.12
CA SER A 38 -7.31 -0.46 5.53
C SER A 38 -7.05 -1.94 5.82
N PHE A 39 -6.26 -2.22 6.84
CA PHE A 39 -6.02 -3.57 7.31
C PHE A 39 -6.25 -3.62 8.82
N ALA A 40 -6.96 -4.66 9.26
CA ALA A 40 -7.19 -4.95 10.66
C ALA A 40 -6.97 -6.44 10.92
N ALA A 41 -6.06 -6.76 11.83
CA ALA A 41 -5.96 -8.08 12.42
C ALA A 41 -7.02 -8.20 13.52
N ASP A 42 -8.19 -8.74 13.19
CA ASP A 42 -9.30 -8.90 14.14
C ASP A 42 -8.94 -9.88 15.28
N THR A 43 -8.13 -10.90 14.97
CA THR A 43 -7.51 -11.84 15.92
C THR A 43 -6.15 -12.29 15.37
N PRO A 44 -5.34 -13.10 16.09
CA PRO A 44 -4.09 -13.64 15.54
C PRO A 44 -4.26 -14.49 14.27
N VAL A 45 -5.47 -14.94 13.95
CA VAL A 45 -5.76 -15.83 12.82
C VAL A 45 -6.88 -15.32 11.90
N THR A 46 -7.44 -14.14 12.14
CA THR A 46 -8.50 -13.55 11.32
C THR A 46 -8.17 -12.11 10.97
N PHE A 47 -8.63 -11.66 9.81
CA PHE A 47 -8.34 -10.32 9.32
C PHE A 47 -9.51 -9.74 8.53
N THR A 48 -9.52 -8.41 8.48
CA THR A 48 -10.33 -7.60 7.60
C THR A 48 -9.42 -6.69 6.78
N PHE A 49 -9.63 -6.67 5.47
CA PHE A 49 -8.88 -5.84 4.53
C PHE A 49 -9.86 -5.07 3.65
N GLY A 50 -9.80 -3.75 3.66
CA GLY A 50 -10.60 -2.88 2.81
C GLY A 50 -9.70 -2.14 1.82
N VAL A 51 -10.10 -2.08 0.56
CA VAL A 51 -9.40 -1.31 -0.47
C VAL A 51 -10.36 -0.50 -1.32
N ALA A 52 -10.01 0.77 -1.51
CA ALA A 52 -10.70 1.72 -2.37
C ALA A 52 -9.76 2.14 -3.50
N THR A 53 -10.24 2.17 -4.74
CA THR A 53 -9.49 2.68 -5.89
C THR A 53 -10.27 3.72 -6.66
N ASN A 54 -9.56 4.57 -7.42
CA ASN A 54 -10.17 5.57 -8.30
C ASN A 54 -10.67 5.00 -9.65
N THR A 55 -10.55 3.69 -9.85
CA THR A 55 -11.01 2.98 -11.05
C THR A 55 -12.44 2.49 -10.88
N VAL A 56 -13.25 2.57 -11.95
CA VAL A 56 -14.62 2.05 -11.97
C VAL A 56 -14.59 0.55 -11.75
N MET A 57 -14.98 0.14 -10.54
CA MET A 57 -15.11 -1.24 -10.14
C MET A 57 -16.57 -1.53 -9.84
N THR A 58 -17.04 -2.68 -10.31
CA THR A 58 -18.39 -3.18 -9.98
C THR A 58 -18.29 -4.42 -9.10
N ALA A 59 -19.38 -4.79 -8.45
CA ALA A 59 -19.46 -6.01 -7.65
C ALA A 59 -19.14 -7.29 -8.46
N ASN A 60 -19.27 -7.26 -9.79
CA ASN A 60 -19.06 -8.40 -10.68
C ASN A 60 -17.68 -8.39 -11.37
N ASP A 61 -16.77 -7.50 -10.95
CA ASP A 61 -15.43 -7.46 -11.50
C ASP A 61 -14.56 -8.55 -10.85
N ASP A 62 -14.57 -9.74 -11.45
CA ASP A 62 -13.76 -10.90 -11.07
C ASP A 62 -12.53 -11.07 -11.99
N GLY A 63 -12.20 -10.04 -12.77
CA GLY A 63 -11.10 -10.06 -13.72
C GLY A 63 -9.77 -9.62 -13.11
N GLU A 64 -8.97 -8.93 -13.90
CA GLU A 64 -7.64 -8.48 -13.51
C GLU A 64 -7.62 -7.57 -12.28
N ALA A 65 -8.68 -6.78 -12.09
CA ALA A 65 -8.80 -5.89 -10.94
C ALA A 65 -8.95 -6.68 -9.62
N GLU A 66 -9.65 -7.81 -9.63
CA GLU A 66 -9.72 -8.71 -8.47
C GLU A 66 -8.38 -9.36 -8.17
N ARG A 67 -7.65 -9.78 -9.20
CA ARG A 67 -6.30 -10.32 -9.02
C ARG A 67 -5.39 -9.30 -8.33
N ILE A 68 -5.36 -8.07 -8.82
CA ILE A 68 -4.56 -6.98 -8.25
C ILE A 68 -4.93 -6.75 -6.77
N ARG A 69 -6.22 -6.71 -6.42
CA ARG A 69 -6.65 -6.57 -5.01
C ARG A 69 -6.22 -7.73 -4.12
N ARG A 70 -6.10 -8.95 -4.66
CA ARG A 70 -5.60 -10.10 -3.90
C ARG A 70 -4.09 -10.09 -3.71
N ASP A 71 -3.35 -9.58 -4.69
CA ASP A 71 -1.91 -9.37 -4.55
C ASP A 71 -1.63 -8.34 -3.46
N TRP A 72 -2.42 -7.27 -3.43
CA TRP A 72 -2.43 -6.25 -2.38
C TRP A 72 -2.75 -6.82 -0.99
N LEU A 73 -3.79 -7.64 -0.88
CA LEU A 73 -4.09 -8.35 0.37
C LEU A 73 -2.92 -9.26 0.80
N ALA A 74 -2.29 -9.96 -0.12
CA ALA A 74 -1.16 -10.83 0.19
C ALA A 74 0.07 -10.03 0.67
N GLU A 75 0.31 -8.86 0.09
CA GLU A 75 1.34 -7.92 0.53
C GLU A 75 1.09 -7.46 1.96
N GLU A 76 -0.13 -7.02 2.28
CA GLU A 76 -0.49 -6.58 3.64
C GLU A 76 -0.34 -7.71 4.68
N LEU A 77 -0.82 -8.92 4.36
CA LEU A 77 -0.63 -10.08 5.24
C LEU A 77 0.85 -10.36 5.49
N ASN A 78 1.70 -10.22 4.46
CA ASN A 78 3.14 -10.41 4.59
C ASN A 78 3.81 -9.30 5.42
N VAL A 79 3.44 -8.03 5.21
CA VAL A 79 3.93 -6.88 6.00
C VAL A 79 3.60 -7.05 7.48
N HIS A 80 2.42 -7.58 7.78
CA HIS A 80 1.97 -7.87 9.14
C HIS A 80 2.45 -9.22 9.70
N ALA A 81 3.29 -9.96 8.95
CA ALA A 81 3.79 -11.29 9.30
C ALA A 81 2.67 -12.28 9.67
N MET A 82 1.51 -12.15 9.03
CA MET A 82 0.33 -12.99 9.21
C MET A 82 0.19 -14.02 8.09
N CYS A 83 -0.46 -15.13 8.39
CA CYS A 83 -0.89 -16.14 7.42
C CYS A 83 0.23 -16.68 6.51
N GLY A 84 1.45 -16.90 7.04
CA GLY A 84 2.59 -17.42 6.26
C GLY A 84 2.38 -18.82 5.65
N ALA A 85 1.45 -19.61 6.18
CA ALA A 85 1.02 -20.89 5.61
C ALA A 85 -0.07 -20.74 4.52
N GLY A 86 -0.53 -19.52 4.27
CA GLY A 86 -1.64 -19.18 3.41
C GLY A 86 -2.88 -18.71 4.18
N TYR A 87 -3.88 -18.27 3.43
CA TYR A 87 -5.13 -17.73 3.97
C TYR A 87 -6.33 -18.13 3.12
N VAL A 88 -7.52 -18.02 3.72
CA VAL A 88 -8.81 -18.19 3.06
C VAL A 88 -9.61 -16.91 3.21
N ILE A 89 -10.05 -16.37 2.08
CA ILE A 89 -11.04 -15.30 2.05
C ILE A 89 -12.41 -15.93 2.35
N GLN A 90 -13.04 -15.48 3.43
CA GLN A 90 -14.36 -15.93 3.86
C GLN A 90 -15.46 -15.10 3.22
N THR A 91 -15.28 -13.78 3.17
CA THR A 91 -16.22 -12.89 2.50
C THR A 91 -15.49 -11.87 1.65
N ARG A 92 -16.11 -11.51 0.53
CA ARG A 92 -15.78 -10.36 -0.31
C ARG A 92 -17.05 -9.56 -0.47
N ARG A 93 -17.02 -8.29 -0.10
CA ARG A 93 -18.18 -7.40 -0.17
C ARG A 93 -17.81 -6.13 -0.91
N PHE A 94 -18.65 -5.74 -1.86
CA PHE A 94 -18.60 -4.43 -2.46
C PHE A 94 -19.38 -3.45 -1.58
N ALA A 95 -18.68 -2.50 -0.97
CA ALA A 95 -19.26 -1.41 -0.20
C ALA A 95 -19.21 -0.15 -1.06
N GLN A 96 -20.35 0.32 -1.55
CA GLN A 96 -20.39 1.61 -2.23
C GLN A 96 -20.16 2.72 -1.20
N PRO A 97 -19.21 3.65 -1.43
CA PRO A 97 -19.17 4.87 -0.67
C PRO A 97 -20.48 5.60 -0.95
N TRP A 98 -21.32 5.69 0.08
CA TRP A 98 -22.40 6.65 0.13
C TRP A 98 -21.77 8.04 -0.06
N ASP A 99 -21.98 8.64 -1.22
CA ASP A 99 -22.20 10.08 -1.47
C ASP A 99 -21.99 10.41 -2.97
N GLY A 100 -23.00 10.15 -3.79
CA GLY A 100 -23.15 10.80 -5.10
C GLY A 100 -23.53 9.90 -6.28
N LEU A 101 -24.35 10.45 -7.19
CA LEU A 101 -24.82 9.80 -8.45
C LEU A 101 -23.67 9.42 -9.43
N PHE A 102 -22.43 9.79 -9.14
CA PHE A 102 -21.26 9.62 -10.01
C PHE A 102 -20.07 8.96 -9.30
N GLY A 103 -20.30 8.21 -8.23
CA GLY A 103 -19.27 7.42 -7.55
C GLY A 103 -18.68 6.36 -8.48
N ASN A 104 -17.58 6.68 -9.15
CA ASN A 104 -16.88 5.84 -10.13
C ASN A 104 -15.96 4.80 -9.46
N GLY A 105 -16.26 4.38 -8.23
CA GLY A 105 -15.43 3.45 -7.46
C GLY A 105 -16.17 3.06 -6.18
N GLY A 106 -16.17 1.77 -5.87
CA GLY A 106 -16.66 1.26 -4.60
C GLY A 106 -15.56 0.51 -3.87
N ASP A 107 -15.64 0.51 -2.54
CA ASP A 107 -14.69 -0.18 -1.69
C ASP A 107 -14.95 -1.68 -1.79
N VAL A 108 -13.88 -2.46 -1.79
CA VAL A 108 -13.99 -3.91 -1.61
C VAL A 108 -13.42 -4.27 -0.26
N VAL A 109 -14.26 -4.89 0.56
CA VAL A 109 -13.89 -5.38 1.88
C VAL A 109 -13.83 -6.90 1.85
N TYR A 110 -12.68 -7.43 2.22
CA TYR A 110 -12.41 -8.83 2.42
C TYR A 110 -12.39 -9.14 3.90
N THR A 111 -13.03 -10.23 4.30
CA THR A 111 -12.74 -10.87 5.59
C THR A 111 -12.15 -12.23 5.34
N GLY A 112 -11.21 -12.65 6.18
CA GLY A 112 -10.55 -13.92 6.01
C GLY A 112 -9.93 -14.46 7.27
N ARG A 113 -9.33 -15.64 7.11
CA ARG A 113 -8.59 -16.33 8.17
C ARG A 113 -7.32 -16.97 7.62
N CYS A 114 -6.32 -17.12 8.48
CA CYS A 114 -5.12 -17.90 8.17
C CYS A 114 -5.44 -19.41 8.12
N LEU A 115 -4.60 -20.16 7.40
CA LEU A 115 -4.61 -21.62 7.36
C LEU A 115 -3.91 -22.25 8.58
#